data_AF-J3C465-F1
#
_entry.id   AF-J3C465-F1
#
_cell.length_a   1.000
_cell.length_b   1.000
_cell.length_c   1.000
_cell.angle_alpha   90.00
_cell.angle_beta   90.00
_cell.angle_gamma   90.00
#
_symmetry.space_group_name_H-M   'P 1'
#
loop_
_entity.id
_entity.type
_entity.pdbx_description
1 polymer ?
#
loop_
_entity_poly.entity_id
_entity_poly.type
_entity_poly.pdbx_seq_one_letter_code
_entity_poly.pdbx_strand_id
1 'polypeptide(L)'
;MYLKKTLFALVIITILSFNILEKKSFEFIYPKQNNVKISLSSDHFKKFEKEWRGSDYYYYAEKDGFICSVLFYKLDEEEKLSLVEVPKIQISEKMKESGKEFPQNSPVFPYVYFKNNSNLKKMEENDISWGEMTDDFMFRKNEINLQGSKIIQNHMYGYAMFNNDLFVIVHLSKMNCTENELKEMEEILNSLKKVDK
;
A
#
# COMPACT_ATOMS: atom_id res chain seq x y z
N MET A 1 33.31 -44.46 -22.90
CA MET A 1 33.78 -43.06 -22.78
C MET A 1 32.68 -42.04 -23.12
N TYR A 2 31.45 -42.17 -22.58
CA TYR A 2 30.34 -41.27 -22.93
C TYR A 2 29.41 -40.86 -21.76
N LEU A 3 29.57 -41.42 -20.55
CA LEU A 3 28.67 -41.11 -19.43
C LEU A 3 29.03 -39.84 -18.64
N LYS A 4 30.25 -39.29 -18.83
CA LYS A 4 30.71 -38.07 -18.12
C LYS A 4 30.39 -36.76 -18.85
N LYS A 5 29.96 -36.81 -20.12
CA LYS A 5 29.69 -35.60 -20.92
C LYS A 5 28.21 -35.16 -20.89
N THR A 6 27.29 -36.04 -20.54
CA THR A 6 25.85 -35.73 -20.47
C THR A 6 25.42 -35.07 -19.15
N LEU A 7 26.17 -35.24 -18.06
CA LEU A 7 25.81 -34.65 -16.77
C LEU A 7 26.09 -33.14 -16.68
N PHE A 8 27.03 -32.63 -17.49
CA PHE A 8 27.40 -31.20 -17.47
C PHE A 8 26.43 -30.31 -18.25
N ALA A 9 25.72 -30.86 -19.23
CA ALA A 9 24.75 -30.10 -20.03
C ALA A 9 23.43 -29.84 -19.28
N LEU A 10 23.04 -30.72 -18.34
CA LEU A 10 21.82 -30.54 -17.55
C LEU A 10 21.96 -29.47 -16.46
N VAL A 11 23.17 -29.20 -15.98
CA VAL A 11 23.43 -28.19 -14.92
C VAL A 11 23.43 -26.76 -15.49
N ILE A 12 23.74 -26.59 -16.77
CA ILE A 12 23.79 -25.25 -17.39
C ILE A 12 22.38 -24.73 -17.74
N ILE A 13 21.43 -25.64 -18.04
CA ILE A 13 20.05 -25.25 -18.38
C ILE A 13 19.26 -24.79 -17.14
N THR A 14 19.55 -25.33 -15.94
CA THR A 14 18.86 -24.92 -14.71
C THR A 14 19.29 -23.56 -14.17
N ILE A 15 20.49 -23.07 -14.54
CA ILE A 15 21.01 -21.77 -14.07
C ILE A 15 20.52 -20.60 -14.95
N LEU A 16 20.15 -20.85 -16.22
CA LEU A 16 19.68 -19.80 -17.14
C LEU A 16 18.17 -19.50 -17.04
N SER A 17 17.41 -20.28 -16.26
CA SER A 17 15.96 -20.11 -16.09
C SER A 17 15.56 -19.11 -14.98
N PHE A 18 16.51 -18.45 -14.31
CA PHE A 18 16.23 -17.39 -13.35
C PHE A 18 16.56 -16.01 -13.93
N ASN A 19 15.84 -15.60 -14.97
CA ASN A 19 15.59 -14.17 -15.15
C ASN A 19 14.56 -13.76 -14.10
N ILE A 20 14.99 -13.62 -12.84
CA ILE A 20 14.22 -12.83 -11.88
C ILE A 20 14.31 -11.42 -12.43
N LEU A 21 13.28 -10.98 -13.15
CA LEU A 21 13.12 -9.57 -13.47
C LEU A 21 13.03 -8.86 -12.12
N GLU A 22 14.12 -8.21 -11.73
CA GLU A 22 14.21 -7.52 -10.46
C GLU A 22 13.30 -6.30 -10.54
N LYS A 23 12.16 -6.36 -9.82
CA LYS A 23 11.17 -5.28 -9.83
C LYS A 23 11.84 -3.98 -9.39
N LYS A 24 11.65 -2.90 -10.13
CA LYS A 24 12.18 -1.58 -9.76
C LYS A 24 11.57 -1.13 -8.42
N SER A 25 12.43 -0.75 -7.48
CA SER A 25 12.01 -0.14 -6.21
C SER A 25 11.84 1.37 -6.34
N PHE A 26 10.70 1.89 -5.89
CA PHE A 26 10.37 3.31 -5.77
C PHE A 26 10.34 3.70 -4.30
N GLU A 27 11.02 4.79 -3.96
CA GLU A 27 11.01 5.35 -2.62
C GLU A 27 10.17 6.62 -2.55
N PHE A 28 9.35 6.71 -1.52
CA PHE A 28 8.51 7.86 -1.22
C PHE A 28 8.89 8.41 0.14
N ILE A 29 9.41 9.63 0.14
CA ILE A 29 9.93 10.32 1.33
C ILE A 29 9.00 11.48 1.66
N TYR A 30 8.64 11.63 2.94
CA TYR A 30 7.97 12.83 3.40
C TYR A 30 9.00 13.96 3.63
N PRO A 31 8.93 15.08 2.88
CA PRO A 31 10.01 16.07 2.84
C PRO A 31 10.25 16.82 4.16
N LYS A 32 9.27 16.84 5.06
CA LYS A 32 9.42 17.48 6.38
C LYS A 32 10.03 16.56 7.44
N GLN A 33 10.17 15.26 7.17
CA GLN A 33 10.74 14.27 8.10
C GLN A 33 11.53 13.20 7.33
N ASN A 34 12.86 13.34 7.27
CA ASN A 34 13.72 12.46 6.47
C ASN A 34 13.74 10.98 6.92
N ASN A 35 13.23 10.66 8.10
CA ASN A 35 13.07 9.29 8.60
C ASN A 35 11.73 8.65 8.21
N VAL A 36 10.83 9.39 7.57
CA VAL A 36 9.57 8.86 7.05
C VAL A 36 9.79 8.50 5.59
N LYS A 37 9.93 7.20 5.35
CA LYS A 37 10.11 6.65 4.01
C LYS A 37 9.31 5.36 3.88
N ILE A 38 8.60 5.22 2.76
CA ILE A 38 8.06 3.94 2.30
C ILE A 38 8.66 3.58 0.95
N SER A 39 8.71 2.28 0.65
CA SER A 39 9.11 1.77 -0.66
C SER A 39 8.04 0.88 -1.27
N LEU A 40 7.97 0.88 -2.61
CA LEU A 40 7.07 0.07 -3.42
C LEU A 40 7.85 -0.52 -4.59
N SER A 41 7.68 -1.81 -4.87
CA SER A 41 8.35 -2.49 -5.98
C SER A 41 7.39 -2.72 -7.15
N SER A 42 7.74 -2.21 -8.33
CA SER A 42 6.93 -2.35 -9.54
C SER A 42 7.74 -2.08 -10.81
N ASP A 43 7.51 -2.86 -11.86
CA ASP A 43 8.00 -2.53 -13.22
C ASP A 43 6.95 -1.80 -14.05
N HIS A 44 5.76 -1.60 -13.48
CA HIS A 44 4.68 -0.92 -14.15
C HIS A 44 5.07 0.55 -14.34
N PHE A 45 5.41 1.26 -13.27
CA PHE A 45 5.67 2.70 -13.34
C PHE A 45 7.10 3.03 -13.80
N LYS A 46 7.29 4.24 -14.36
CA LYS A 46 8.62 4.73 -14.76
C LYS A 46 9.16 5.79 -13.79
N LYS A 47 8.33 6.79 -13.51
CA LYS A 47 8.61 7.92 -12.62
C LYS A 47 7.34 8.29 -11.86
N PHE A 48 7.51 8.87 -10.68
CA PHE A 48 6.44 9.50 -9.93
C PHE A 48 6.64 11.00 -9.91
N GLU A 49 5.59 11.74 -10.23
CA GLU A 49 5.51 13.19 -10.09
C GLU A 49 5.16 13.53 -8.63
N LYS A 50 5.56 14.72 -8.18
CA LYS A 50 5.45 15.14 -6.78
C LYS A 50 4.72 16.46 -6.72
N GLU A 51 3.79 16.59 -5.78
CA GLU A 51 3.08 17.85 -5.58
C GLU A 51 2.67 18.05 -4.12
N TRP A 52 2.48 19.32 -3.75
CA TRP A 52 1.85 19.73 -2.51
C TRP A 52 0.42 20.18 -2.78
N ARG A 53 -0.52 19.76 -1.96
CA ARG A 53 -1.88 20.33 -1.92
C ARG A 53 -2.20 20.76 -0.49
N GLY A 54 -2.04 22.04 -0.21
CA GLY A 54 -2.13 22.55 1.16
C GLY A 54 -1.03 21.96 2.06
N SER A 55 -1.41 21.29 3.14
CA SER A 55 -0.51 20.58 4.08
C SER A 55 -0.07 19.21 3.59
N ASP A 56 -0.72 18.68 2.55
CA ASP A 56 -0.60 17.29 2.13
C ASP A 56 0.41 17.15 1.00
N TYR A 57 1.15 16.04 1.03
CA TYR A 57 2.20 15.78 0.06
C TYR A 57 1.93 14.49 -0.72
N TYR A 58 2.00 14.58 -2.05
CA TYR A 58 1.59 13.52 -2.95
C TYR A 58 2.71 13.08 -3.87
N TYR A 59 2.72 11.78 -4.17
CA TYR A 59 3.35 11.23 -5.35
C TYR A 59 2.28 10.68 -6.29
N TYR A 60 2.45 10.82 -7.59
CA TYR A 60 1.51 10.34 -8.60
C TYR A 60 2.25 9.71 -9.79
N ALA A 61 1.75 8.58 -10.28
CA ALA A 61 2.18 7.98 -11.54
C ALA A 61 0.98 7.36 -12.26
N GLU A 62 1.02 7.41 -13.59
CA GLU A 62 0.05 6.76 -14.45
C GLU A 62 0.75 6.05 -15.61
N LYS A 63 0.28 4.85 -15.94
CA LYS A 63 0.69 4.12 -17.14
C LYS A 63 -0.36 3.05 -17.46
N ASP A 64 -0.68 2.86 -18.74
CA ASP A 64 -1.58 1.80 -19.20
C ASP A 64 -2.94 1.76 -18.45
N GLY A 65 -3.41 2.92 -18.01
CA GLY A 65 -4.62 3.09 -17.20
C GLY A 65 -4.50 2.69 -15.72
N PHE A 66 -3.35 2.19 -15.27
CA PHE A 66 -3.02 2.09 -13.85
C PHE A 66 -2.65 3.47 -13.33
N ILE A 67 -3.35 3.87 -12.28
CA ILE A 67 -3.03 5.05 -11.50
C ILE A 67 -2.45 4.58 -10.17
N CYS A 68 -1.30 5.12 -9.78
CA CYS A 68 -0.73 4.97 -8.44
C CYS A 68 -0.53 6.34 -7.82
N SER A 69 -1.09 6.53 -6.62
CA SER A 69 -0.83 7.71 -5.81
C SER A 69 -0.35 7.34 -4.42
N VAL A 70 0.50 8.18 -3.85
CA VAL A 70 0.94 8.08 -2.46
C VAL A 70 0.67 9.41 -1.79
N LEU A 71 -0.18 9.41 -0.77
CA LEU A 71 -0.55 10.58 0.01
C LEU A 71 0.09 10.49 1.39
N PHE A 72 0.79 11.54 1.80
CA PHE A 72 1.21 11.80 3.18
C PHE A 72 0.29 12.87 3.78
N TYR A 73 -0.64 12.42 4.62
CA TYR A 73 -1.66 13.25 5.27
C TYR A 73 -1.24 13.55 6.71
N LYS A 74 -0.89 14.81 6.99
CA LYS A 74 -0.44 15.26 8.30
C LYS A 74 -1.64 15.68 9.14
N LEU A 75 -1.87 14.98 10.25
CA LEU A 75 -2.92 15.35 11.19
C LEU A 75 -2.57 16.67 11.88
N ASP A 76 -3.58 17.52 12.04
CA ASP A 76 -3.51 18.59 13.03
C ASP A 76 -3.66 18.05 14.46
N GLU A 77 -3.53 18.92 15.47
CA GLU A 77 -3.57 18.48 16.87
C GLU A 77 -4.97 17.98 17.29
N GLU A 78 -6.05 18.50 16.70
CA GLU A 78 -7.42 18.06 17.01
C GLU A 78 -7.69 16.68 16.39
N GLU A 79 -7.30 16.49 15.13
CA GLU A 79 -7.37 15.21 14.43
C GLU A 79 -6.51 14.15 15.15
N LYS A 80 -5.28 14.48 15.49
CA LYS A 80 -4.38 13.58 16.22
C LYS A 80 -4.98 13.14 17.57
N LEU A 81 -5.52 14.08 18.34
CA LEU A 81 -6.14 13.76 19.63
C LEU A 81 -7.35 12.83 19.46
N SER A 82 -8.26 13.19 18.54
CA SER A 82 -9.56 12.52 18.37
C SER A 82 -9.49 11.21 17.59
N LEU A 83 -8.63 11.11 16.57
CA LEU A 83 -8.53 9.96 15.68
C LEU A 83 -7.49 8.93 16.15
N VAL A 84 -6.48 9.37 16.91
CA VAL A 84 -5.35 8.52 17.28
C VAL A 84 -5.22 8.40 18.79
N GLU A 85 -4.94 9.48 19.51
CA GLU A 85 -4.50 9.38 20.91
C GLU A 85 -5.57 8.81 21.83
N VAL A 86 -6.80 9.34 21.78
CA VAL A 86 -7.90 8.85 22.61
C VAL A 86 -8.28 7.41 22.25
N PRO A 87 -8.52 7.04 20.98
CA PRO A 87 -8.80 5.66 20.61
C PRO A 87 -7.66 4.68 20.96
N LYS A 88 -6.41 5.12 20.80
CA LYS A 88 -5.23 4.29 21.09
C LYS A 88 -5.13 3.90 22.56
N ILE A 89 -5.45 4.78 23.49
CA ILE A 89 -5.47 4.45 24.92
C ILE A 89 -6.44 3.30 25.18
N GLN A 90 -7.67 3.41 24.65
CA GLN A 90 -8.71 2.41 24.83
C GLN A 90 -8.34 1.05 24.23
N ILE A 91 -7.75 1.04 23.03
CA ILE A 91 -7.31 -0.21 22.37
C ILE A 91 -6.13 -0.82 23.13
N SER A 92 -5.17 0.01 23.56
CA SER A 92 -3.99 -0.45 24.29
C SER A 92 -4.34 -1.11 25.63
N GLU A 93 -5.30 -0.56 26.38
CA GLU A 93 -5.78 -1.15 27.63
C GLU A 93 -6.38 -2.54 27.40
N LYS A 94 -7.27 -2.67 26.41
CA LYS A 94 -7.87 -3.96 26.03
C LYS A 94 -6.83 -4.99 25.58
N MET A 95 -5.82 -4.57 24.83
CA MET A 95 -4.76 -5.48 24.40
C MET A 95 -3.85 -5.92 25.55
N LYS A 96 -3.58 -5.04 26.52
CA LYS A 96 -2.83 -5.38 27.73
C LYS A 96 -3.53 -6.46 28.56
N GLU A 97 -4.85 -6.43 28.66
CA GLU A 97 -5.64 -7.49 29.31
C GLU A 97 -5.44 -8.86 28.63
N SER A 98 -5.19 -8.86 27.32
CA SER A 98 -4.87 -10.06 26.53
C SER A 98 -3.38 -10.41 26.46
N GLY A 99 -2.52 -9.70 27.20
CA GLY A 99 -1.07 -9.91 27.22
C GLY A 99 -0.33 -9.46 25.95
N LYS A 100 -0.95 -8.58 25.15
CA LYS A 100 -0.37 -8.04 23.91
C LYS A 100 -0.13 -6.53 24.02
N GLU A 101 0.88 -6.03 23.33
CA GLU A 101 1.12 -4.60 23.19
C GLU A 101 0.53 -4.08 21.88
N PHE A 102 -0.09 -2.90 21.93
CA PHE A 102 -0.58 -2.22 20.73
C PHE A 102 0.54 -1.34 20.15
N PRO A 103 0.85 -1.45 18.85
CA PRO A 103 1.97 -0.73 18.27
C PRO A 103 1.73 0.78 18.26
N GLN A 104 2.83 1.54 18.33
CA GLN A 104 2.74 2.99 18.33
C GLN A 104 2.16 3.53 17.02
N ASN A 105 2.54 2.91 15.90
CA ASN A 105 2.29 3.39 14.54
C ASN A 105 1.33 2.45 13.79
N SER A 106 0.20 2.11 14.42
CA SER A 106 -0.75 1.15 13.87
C SER A 106 -1.40 1.67 12.57
N PRO A 107 -1.42 0.87 11.49
CA PRO A 107 -2.12 1.22 10.25
C PRO A 107 -3.65 1.22 10.40
N VAL A 108 -4.19 0.75 11.53
CA VAL A 108 -5.64 0.69 11.75
C VAL A 108 -6.28 2.09 11.75
N PHE A 109 -5.59 3.11 12.26
CA PHE A 109 -6.11 4.47 12.32
C PHE A 109 -6.31 5.09 10.93
N PRO A 110 -5.29 5.13 10.04
CA PRO A 110 -5.51 5.61 8.66
C PRO A 110 -6.52 4.73 7.91
N TYR A 111 -6.47 3.40 8.08
CA TYR A 111 -7.43 2.50 7.46
C TYR A 111 -8.88 2.85 7.83
N VAL A 112 -9.18 2.98 9.13
CA VAL A 112 -10.53 3.32 9.62
C VAL A 112 -10.93 4.72 9.15
N TYR A 113 -10.02 5.70 9.22
CA TYR A 113 -10.31 7.07 8.81
C TYR A 113 -10.69 7.14 7.32
N PHE A 114 -9.84 6.64 6.42
CA PHE A 114 -10.10 6.75 4.98
C PHE A 114 -11.22 5.84 4.49
N LYS A 115 -11.39 4.66 5.09
CA LYS A 115 -12.54 3.80 4.80
C LYS A 115 -13.86 4.46 5.20
N ASN A 116 -13.87 5.27 6.27
CA ASN A 116 -15.09 5.92 6.73
C ASN A 116 -15.40 7.25 6.07
N ASN A 117 -14.37 7.98 5.63
CA ASN A 117 -14.49 9.30 5.02
C ASN A 117 -14.31 9.29 3.49
N SER A 118 -14.40 8.13 2.84
CA SER A 118 -14.39 8.05 1.37
C SER A 118 -15.59 8.79 0.77
N ASN A 119 -15.32 9.76 -0.12
CA ASN A 119 -16.36 10.48 -0.87
C ASN A 119 -17.22 9.55 -1.74
N LEU A 120 -16.68 8.38 -2.10
CA LEU A 120 -17.33 7.42 -2.97
C LEU A 120 -17.96 6.26 -2.19
N LYS A 121 -17.99 6.31 -0.85
CA LYS A 121 -18.43 5.21 0.03
C LYS A 121 -19.78 4.59 -0.33
N LYS A 122 -20.71 5.38 -0.85
CA LYS A 122 -22.05 4.90 -1.26
C LYS A 122 -22.05 4.07 -2.55
N MET A 123 -20.96 4.11 -3.32
CA MET A 123 -20.77 3.40 -4.59
C MET A 123 -19.71 2.30 -4.49
N GLU A 124 -19.10 2.14 -3.32
CA GLU A 124 -18.09 1.11 -3.07
C GLU A 124 -18.77 -0.24 -2.85
N GLU A 125 -18.43 -1.20 -3.71
CA GLU A 125 -18.89 -2.58 -3.67
C GLU A 125 -17.69 -3.53 -3.47
N ASN A 126 -17.96 -4.80 -3.15
CA ASN A 126 -16.94 -5.85 -3.05
C ASN A 126 -15.74 -5.48 -2.15
N ASP A 127 -16.05 -4.91 -0.97
CA ASP A 127 -15.04 -4.50 0.00
C ASP A 127 -14.36 -5.70 0.66
N ILE A 128 -13.06 -5.84 0.42
CA ILE A 128 -12.22 -6.87 1.03
C ILE A 128 -11.02 -6.18 1.66
N SER A 129 -10.70 -6.52 2.91
CA SER A 129 -9.58 -5.95 3.64
C SER A 129 -8.67 -7.06 4.16
N TRP A 130 -7.36 -6.79 4.24
CA TRP A 130 -6.37 -7.73 4.78
C TRP A 130 -5.24 -6.98 5.51
N GLY A 131 -4.38 -7.73 6.20
CA GLY A 131 -3.40 -7.20 7.16
C GLY A 131 -3.97 -7.03 8.57
N GLU A 132 -3.09 -6.98 9.55
CA GLU A 132 -3.42 -6.84 10.96
C GLU A 132 -3.14 -5.42 11.47
N MET A 133 -3.78 -5.03 12.57
CA MET A 133 -3.50 -3.73 13.22
C MET A 133 -2.07 -3.63 13.77
N THR A 134 -1.37 -4.76 13.88
CA THR A 134 0.02 -4.87 14.32
C THR A 134 1.03 -4.79 13.18
N ASP A 135 0.58 -4.90 11.93
CA ASP A 135 1.45 -4.85 10.75
C ASP A 135 1.88 -3.43 10.43
N ASP A 136 2.82 -3.27 9.50
CA ASP A 136 3.19 -1.95 9.00
C ASP A 136 2.12 -1.31 8.11
N PHE A 137 1.37 -2.16 7.41
CA PHE A 137 0.31 -1.78 6.50
C PHE A 137 -0.93 -2.61 6.74
N MET A 138 -2.08 -1.96 6.63
CA MET A 138 -3.36 -2.63 6.37
C MET A 138 -3.79 -2.31 4.95
N PHE A 139 -4.59 -3.17 4.37
CA PHE A 139 -4.95 -3.06 2.98
C PHE A 139 -6.44 -3.23 2.76
N ARG A 140 -6.92 -2.66 1.66
CA ARG A 140 -8.31 -2.70 1.26
C ARG A 140 -8.39 -2.75 -0.26
N LYS A 141 -9.28 -3.56 -0.80
CA LYS A 141 -9.74 -3.45 -2.19
C LYS A 141 -11.25 -3.28 -2.23
N ASN A 142 -11.71 -2.52 -3.20
CA ASN A 142 -13.13 -2.35 -3.51
C ASN A 142 -13.30 -2.02 -5.00
N GLU A 143 -14.56 -2.05 -5.42
CA GLU A 143 -14.97 -1.70 -6.77
C GLU A 143 -15.91 -0.49 -6.70
N ILE A 144 -15.85 0.35 -7.73
CA ILE A 144 -16.79 1.45 -7.92
C ILE A 144 -17.53 1.23 -9.22
N ASN A 145 -18.84 1.04 -9.10
CA ASN A 145 -19.74 0.90 -10.24
C ASN A 145 -20.35 2.27 -10.57
N LEU A 146 -19.96 2.84 -11.70
CA LEU A 146 -20.46 4.14 -12.14
C LEU A 146 -21.88 3.96 -12.67
N GLN A 147 -22.88 4.38 -11.87
CA GLN A 147 -24.31 4.20 -12.15
C GLN A 147 -24.68 4.56 -13.60
N GLY A 148 -25.26 3.60 -14.31
CA GLY A 148 -25.67 3.74 -15.72
C GLY A 148 -24.62 3.30 -16.74
N SER A 149 -23.43 2.87 -16.30
CA SER A 149 -22.39 2.32 -17.18
C SER A 149 -22.04 0.87 -16.79
N LYS A 150 -21.50 0.09 -17.75
CA LYS A 150 -20.88 -1.22 -17.47
C LYS A 150 -19.42 -1.09 -17.03
N ILE A 151 -19.01 0.10 -16.60
CA ILE A 151 -17.63 0.42 -16.28
C ILE A 151 -17.41 0.20 -14.79
N ILE A 152 -16.47 -0.69 -14.47
CA ILE A 152 -16.07 -0.98 -13.10
C ILE A 152 -14.67 -0.43 -12.90
N GLN A 153 -14.50 0.46 -11.93
CA GLN A 153 -13.18 0.89 -11.49
C GLN A 153 -12.77 0.08 -10.27
N ASN A 154 -11.64 -0.60 -10.36
CA ASN A 154 -11.06 -1.32 -9.23
C ASN A 154 -10.14 -0.37 -8.49
N HIS A 155 -10.23 -0.38 -7.16
CA HIS A 155 -9.34 0.37 -6.30
C HIS A 155 -8.72 -0.57 -5.27
N MET A 156 -7.43 -0.38 -5.03
CA MET A 156 -6.73 -1.02 -3.94
C MET A 156 -5.92 0.00 -3.16
N TYR A 157 -5.84 -0.19 -1.86
CA TYR A 157 -5.25 0.76 -0.94
C TYR A 157 -4.32 0.04 0.04
N GLY A 158 -3.18 0.64 0.33
CA GLY A 158 -2.33 0.34 1.47
C GLY A 158 -2.29 1.52 2.43
N TYR A 159 -2.51 1.27 3.71
CA TYR A 159 -2.57 2.29 4.75
C TYR A 159 -1.44 2.07 5.74
N ALA A 160 -0.67 3.11 6.01
CA ALA A 160 0.36 3.09 7.03
C ALA A 160 0.30 4.35 7.88
N MET A 161 0.87 4.25 9.07
CA MET A 161 1.02 5.37 9.98
C MET A 161 2.48 5.52 10.35
N PHE A 162 2.93 6.77 10.47
CA PHE A 162 4.22 7.13 11.04
C PHE A 162 3.99 8.02 12.25
N ASN A 163 4.69 7.70 13.34
CA ASN A 163 4.51 8.37 14.63
C ASN A 163 3.02 8.37 15.03
N ASN A 164 2.54 9.45 15.65
CA ASN A 164 1.14 9.60 16.06
C ASN A 164 0.31 10.51 15.12
N ASP A 165 0.88 11.05 14.06
CA ASP A 165 0.32 12.23 13.39
C ASP A 165 0.51 12.28 11.88
N LEU A 166 1.01 11.21 11.26
CA LEU A 166 1.21 11.15 9.82
C LEU A 166 0.60 9.88 9.26
N PHE A 167 -0.53 10.05 8.57
CA PHE A 167 -1.17 8.99 7.83
C PHE A 167 -0.57 8.90 6.42
N VAL A 168 -0.44 7.68 5.93
CA VAL A 168 0.03 7.41 4.57
C VAL A 168 -0.97 6.50 3.88
N ILE A 169 -1.39 6.89 2.68
CA ILE A 169 -2.20 6.05 1.78
C ILE A 169 -1.41 5.83 0.51
N VAL A 170 -1.29 4.58 0.10
CA VAL A 170 -0.92 4.19 -1.25
C VAL A 170 -2.18 3.72 -1.93
N HIS A 171 -2.57 4.36 -3.03
CA HIS A 171 -3.77 4.03 -3.78
C HIS A 171 -3.41 3.60 -5.20
N LEU A 172 -3.86 2.41 -5.58
CA LEU A 172 -3.88 1.92 -6.95
C LEU A 172 -5.30 1.93 -7.48
N SER A 173 -5.50 2.37 -8.71
CA SER A 173 -6.77 2.14 -9.39
C SER A 173 -6.62 1.96 -10.88
N LYS A 174 -7.63 1.29 -11.46
CA LYS A 174 -7.77 1.14 -12.91
C LYS A 174 -9.19 0.75 -13.28
N MET A 175 -9.61 1.24 -14.44
CA MET A 175 -10.90 0.90 -15.04
C MET A 175 -10.80 -0.43 -15.78
N ASN A 176 -11.82 -1.28 -15.63
CA ASN A 176 -11.98 -2.55 -16.34
C ASN A 176 -10.76 -3.47 -16.23
N CYS A 177 -10.27 -3.71 -15.01
CA CYS A 177 -9.15 -4.62 -14.77
C CYS A 177 -9.48 -6.05 -15.21
N THR A 178 -8.51 -6.67 -15.87
CA THR A 178 -8.42 -8.12 -16.01
C THR A 178 -7.98 -8.77 -14.69
N GLU A 179 -8.18 -10.08 -14.55
CA GLU A 179 -7.71 -10.83 -13.38
C GLU A 179 -6.19 -10.74 -13.15
N ASN A 180 -5.40 -10.70 -14.24
CA ASN A 180 -3.95 -10.56 -14.14
C ASN A 180 -3.55 -9.17 -13.63
N GLU A 181 -4.25 -8.13 -14.08
CA GLU A 181 -4.02 -6.76 -13.60
C GLU A 181 -4.42 -6.62 -12.12
N LEU A 182 -5.48 -7.30 -11.66
CA LEU A 182 -5.82 -7.33 -10.24
C LEU A 182 -4.71 -7.99 -9.40
N LYS A 183 -4.16 -9.11 -9.87
CA LYS A 183 -3.02 -9.76 -9.20
C LYS A 183 -1.79 -8.85 -9.18
N GLU A 184 -1.51 -8.16 -10.29
CA GLU A 184 -0.41 -7.20 -10.34
C GLU A 184 -0.60 -6.05 -9.33
N MET A 185 -1.80 -5.48 -9.23
CA MET A 185 -2.11 -4.44 -8.22
C MET A 185 -1.87 -4.95 -6.80
N GLU A 186 -2.33 -6.16 -6.50
CA GLU A 186 -2.16 -6.78 -5.19
C GLU A 186 -0.68 -7.06 -4.88
N GLU A 187 0.09 -7.56 -5.85
CA GLU A 187 1.54 -7.74 -5.72
C GLU A 187 2.28 -6.42 -5.48
N ILE A 188 1.88 -5.34 -6.17
CA ILE A 188 2.46 -4.01 -5.99
C ILE A 188 2.20 -3.54 -4.54
N LEU A 189 0.97 -3.65 -4.03
CA LEU A 189 0.68 -3.25 -2.65
C LEU A 189 1.36 -4.13 -1.61
N ASN A 190 1.39 -5.45 -1.81
CA ASN A 190 2.05 -6.38 -0.90
C ASN A 190 3.58 -6.21 -0.89
N SER A 191 4.15 -5.48 -1.86
CA SER A 191 5.56 -5.09 -1.85
C SER A 191 5.88 -3.88 -0.96
N LEU A 192 4.85 -3.22 -0.41
CA LEU A 192 5.01 -2.03 0.43
C LEU A 192 5.80 -2.34 1.69
N LYS A 193 6.74 -1.46 2.01
CA LYS A 193 7.56 -1.52 3.23
C LYS A 193 7.76 -0.13 3.78
N LYS A 194 7.78 -0.01 5.12
CA LYS A 194 8.43 1.13 5.77
C LYS A 194 9.93 0.89 5.68
N VAL A 195 10.67 1.92 5.30
CA VAL A 195 12.12 1.82 5.16
C VAL A 195 12.73 2.38 6.43
N ASP A 196 13.16 1.48 7.30
CA ASP A 196 13.93 1.83 8.49
C ASP A 196 15.33 2.31 8.11
N LYS A 197 15.93 3.12 8.99
CA LYS A 197 17.29 3.63 8.84
C LYS A 197 18.34 2.58 9.17
#